data_AF-A0A147J4Z7-F1
#
_entry.id   AF-A0A147J4Z7-F1
#
_cell.length_a   1.000
_cell.length_b   1.000
_cell.length_c   1.000
_cell.angle_alpha   90.00
_cell.angle_beta   90.00
_cell.angle_gamma   90.00
#
_symmetry.space_group_name_H-M   'P 1'
#
loop_
_entity.id
_entity.type
_entity.pdbx_description
1 polymer ?
#
loop_
_entity_poly.entity_id
_entity_poly.type
_entity_poly.pdbx_seq_one_letter_code
_entity_poly.pdbx_strand_id
1 'polypeptide(L)'
;MARSSTRSNDWGFPRWRSYGASREAKPVRICDRHGCDQPGNCPAPKSPNSPDRWYFCEAHAAEYNRGWDYFQGLSAEEAAAREASERQTSAGYAQSKHQAWAGPGDGSRSRDEMRALDALGLEPDAEFDLIRATWRGLAKANHPDIRPNDPEAATKFQQVQAAYEVLRAAEERRSWKPE
;
A
#
# COMPACT_ATOMS: atom_id res chain seq x y z
N MET A 1 -31.84 31.52 -38.92
CA MET A 1 -30.75 30.53 -38.91
C MET A 1 -29.42 31.28 -38.72
N ALA A 2 -28.90 31.32 -37.50
CA ALA A 2 -27.61 31.96 -37.22
C ALA A 2 -26.48 31.01 -37.63
N ARG A 3 -25.54 31.50 -38.45
CA ARG A 3 -24.41 30.72 -38.94
C ARG A 3 -23.39 30.59 -37.81
N SER A 4 -23.14 29.37 -37.35
CA SER A 4 -22.09 29.10 -36.35
C SER A 4 -20.72 29.38 -36.97
N SER A 5 -19.88 30.15 -36.29
CA SER A 5 -18.55 30.55 -36.78
C SER A 5 -17.62 29.34 -36.84
N THR A 6 -17.13 28.99 -38.03
CA THR A 6 -16.18 27.88 -38.26
C THR A 6 -14.73 28.23 -37.94
N ARG A 7 -14.46 29.38 -37.31
CA ARG A 7 -13.10 29.78 -36.95
C ARG A 7 -12.75 29.21 -35.57
N SER A 8 -11.87 28.21 -35.58
CA SER A 8 -11.20 27.71 -34.37
C SER A 8 -10.47 28.87 -33.69
N ASN A 9 -10.76 29.09 -32.41
CA ASN A 9 -10.05 30.06 -31.56
C ASN A 9 -8.70 29.51 -31.02
N ASP A 10 -8.13 28.47 -31.65
CA ASP A 10 -7.06 27.64 -31.10
C ASP A 10 -5.82 27.55 -32.03
N TRP A 11 -5.38 28.68 -32.61
CA TRP A 11 -4.27 28.73 -33.56
C TRP A 11 -3.17 29.76 -33.19
N GLY A 12 -2.40 29.52 -32.11
CA GLY A 12 -1.14 30.25 -31.85
C GLY A 12 -0.40 29.85 -30.55
N PHE A 13 0.93 29.79 -30.61
CA PHE A 13 1.89 29.49 -29.52
C PHE A 13 2.27 30.78 -28.75
N PRO A 14 2.57 30.78 -27.43
CA PRO A 14 2.64 29.68 -26.45
C PRO A 14 1.27 29.19 -25.94
N ARG A 15 1.04 27.87 -26.03
CA ARG A 15 -0.25 27.20 -25.73
C ARG A 15 -0.41 26.82 -24.26
N TRP A 16 -0.60 27.77 -23.35
CA TRP A 16 -1.22 27.48 -22.05
C TRP A 16 -2.43 28.41 -21.86
N ARG A 17 -3.62 27.95 -22.27
CA ARG A 17 -4.84 28.50 -21.63
C ARG A 17 -4.77 28.14 -20.15
N SER A 18 -5.17 29.06 -19.27
CA SER A 18 -5.39 28.74 -17.86
C SER A 18 -6.37 27.57 -17.76
N TYR A 19 -6.03 26.55 -16.98
CA TYR A 19 -6.96 25.46 -16.65
C TYR A 19 -8.31 26.07 -16.22
N GLY A 20 -9.40 25.71 -16.92
CA GLY A 20 -10.78 26.10 -16.55
C GLY A 20 -11.51 27.11 -17.43
N ALA A 21 -10.95 27.56 -18.57
CA ALA A 21 -11.59 28.60 -19.38
C ALA A 21 -12.65 28.08 -20.40
N SER A 22 -13.26 26.90 -20.22
CA SER A 22 -14.47 26.54 -20.99
C SER A 22 -15.73 26.86 -20.18
N ARG A 23 -16.47 27.89 -20.63
CA ARG A 23 -17.83 28.21 -20.13
C ARG A 23 -18.90 27.48 -20.94
N GLU A 24 -18.62 26.26 -21.36
CA GLU A 24 -19.58 25.44 -22.09
C GLU A 24 -20.53 24.79 -21.08
N ALA A 25 -21.83 24.98 -21.29
CA ALA A 25 -22.84 24.34 -20.48
C ALA A 25 -22.74 22.82 -20.65
N LYS A 26 -22.41 22.09 -19.58
CA LYS A 26 -22.41 20.63 -19.59
C LYS A 26 -23.86 20.14 -19.69
N PRO A 27 -24.19 19.23 -20.63
CA PRO A 27 -25.52 18.66 -20.70
C PRO A 27 -25.79 17.84 -19.43
N VAL A 28 -26.73 18.31 -18.60
CA VAL A 28 -27.18 17.57 -17.41
C VAL A 28 -28.21 16.55 -17.88
N ARG A 29 -27.98 15.27 -17.63
CA ARG A 29 -28.98 14.22 -17.84
C ARG A 29 -29.93 14.19 -16.64
N ILE A 30 -31.21 13.95 -16.92
CA ILE A 30 -32.23 13.75 -15.88
C ILE A 30 -32.17 12.28 -15.44
N CYS A 31 -32.53 12.02 -14.20
CA CYS A 31 -32.67 10.69 -13.62
C CYS A 31 -33.66 9.83 -14.43
N ASP A 32 -33.29 8.58 -14.73
CA ASP A 32 -34.12 7.63 -15.49
C ASP A 32 -35.30 7.06 -14.68
N ARG A 33 -35.42 7.38 -13.38
CA ARG A 33 -36.54 6.94 -12.55
C ARG A 33 -37.81 7.72 -12.90
N HIS A 34 -38.91 7.00 -13.12
CA HIS A 34 -40.22 7.62 -13.40
C HIS A 34 -40.59 8.70 -12.36
N GLY A 35 -40.87 9.91 -12.83
CA GLY A 35 -41.30 11.04 -12.01
C GLY A 35 -40.19 11.74 -11.22
N CYS A 36 -38.92 11.54 -11.57
CA CYS A 36 -37.78 12.18 -10.90
C CYS A 36 -37.08 13.19 -11.81
N ASP A 37 -37.09 14.47 -11.44
CA ASP A 37 -36.43 15.55 -12.20
C ASP A 37 -35.00 15.89 -11.71
N GLN A 38 -34.47 15.11 -10.76
CA GLN A 38 -33.11 15.28 -10.23
C GLN A 38 -32.03 14.91 -11.27
N PRO A 39 -30.80 15.46 -11.16
CA PRO A 39 -29.71 15.14 -12.07
C PRO A 39 -29.24 13.67 -11.93
N GLY A 40 -29.16 12.97 -13.07
CA GLY A 40 -28.76 11.57 -13.19
C GLY A 40 -27.24 11.37 -13.28
N ASN A 41 -26.50 11.68 -12.22
CA ASN A 41 -25.03 11.61 -12.22
C ASN A 41 -24.46 10.23 -11.87
N CYS A 42 -25.28 9.30 -11.39
CA CYS A 42 -24.85 8.00 -10.91
C CYS A 42 -25.20 6.89 -11.94
N PRO A 43 -24.22 6.36 -12.69
CA PRO A 43 -24.47 5.27 -13.62
C PRO A 43 -24.61 3.94 -12.89
N ALA A 44 -25.68 3.19 -13.18
CA ALA A 44 -25.96 1.86 -12.62
C ALA A 44 -26.08 0.82 -13.75
N PRO A 45 -25.54 -0.41 -13.60
CA PRO A 45 -25.57 -1.45 -14.64
C PRO A 45 -26.99 -2.00 -14.82
N LYS A 46 -27.50 -2.17 -16.06
CA LYS A 46 -28.86 -2.72 -16.27
C LYS A 46 -28.96 -4.23 -16.05
N SER A 47 -27.89 -4.96 -16.35
CA SER A 47 -27.75 -6.40 -16.10
C SER A 47 -26.27 -6.71 -15.76
N PRO A 48 -25.96 -7.81 -15.04
CA PRO A 48 -24.59 -8.13 -14.61
C PRO A 48 -23.54 -8.15 -15.73
N ASN A 49 -23.94 -8.53 -16.95
CA ASN A 49 -23.05 -8.72 -18.09
C ASN A 49 -23.39 -7.83 -19.32
N SER A 50 -24.24 -6.81 -19.16
CA SER A 50 -24.53 -5.87 -20.26
C SER A 50 -23.74 -4.57 -20.13
N PRO A 51 -23.27 -3.98 -21.24
CA PRO A 51 -22.67 -2.64 -21.24
C PRO A 51 -23.68 -1.52 -20.97
N ASP A 52 -24.98 -1.83 -21.05
CA ASP A 52 -26.06 -0.85 -20.85
C ASP A 52 -26.14 -0.36 -19.40
N ARG A 53 -26.41 0.94 -19.25
CA ARG A 53 -26.46 1.63 -17.95
C ARG A 53 -27.72 2.49 -17.81
N TRP A 54 -28.29 2.51 -16.61
CA TRP A 54 -29.24 3.51 -16.14
C TRP A 54 -28.49 4.69 -15.51
N TYR A 55 -29.06 5.89 -15.55
CA TYR A 55 -28.53 7.10 -14.93
C TYR A 55 -29.49 7.56 -13.84
N PHE A 56 -29.11 7.38 -12.59
CA PHE A 56 -29.93 7.74 -11.43
C PHE A 56 -29.36 8.96 -10.69
N CYS A 57 -30.21 9.61 -9.90
CA CYS A 57 -29.76 10.50 -8.82
C CYS A 57 -29.23 9.66 -7.65
N GLU A 58 -28.55 10.30 -6.70
CA GLU A 58 -27.92 9.62 -5.55
C GLU A 58 -28.92 8.76 -4.75
N ALA A 59 -30.11 9.28 -4.49
CA ALA A 59 -31.16 8.56 -3.75
C ALA A 59 -31.60 7.27 -4.46
N HIS A 60 -31.87 7.35 -5.77
CA HIS A 60 -32.31 6.19 -6.55
C HIS A 60 -31.17 5.23 -6.89
N ALA A 61 -29.94 5.72 -7.01
CA ALA A 61 -28.77 4.86 -7.14
C ALA A 61 -28.57 4.02 -5.87
N ALA A 62 -28.78 4.62 -4.69
CA ALA A 62 -28.73 3.88 -3.43
C ALA A 62 -29.85 2.83 -3.32
N GLU A 63 -31.08 3.15 -3.73
CA GLU A 63 -32.18 2.16 -3.83
C GLU A 63 -31.84 1.02 -4.78
N TYR A 64 -31.32 1.35 -5.95
CA TYR A 64 -30.91 0.37 -6.96
C TYR A 64 -29.83 -0.56 -6.44
N ASN A 65 -28.77 -0.01 -5.84
CA ASN A 65 -27.66 -0.77 -5.29
C ASN A 65 -28.09 -1.69 -4.14
N ARG A 66 -29.08 -1.28 -3.32
CA ARG A 66 -29.63 -2.14 -2.27
C ARG A 66 -30.41 -3.34 -2.80
N GLY A 67 -31.08 -3.19 -3.95
CA GLY A 67 -31.79 -4.27 -4.63
C GLY A 67 -30.96 -5.04 -5.65
N TRP A 68 -29.71 -4.62 -5.88
CA TRP A 68 -28.84 -5.22 -6.87
C TRP A 68 -28.14 -6.44 -6.29
N ASP A 69 -28.38 -7.58 -6.90
CA ASP A 69 -27.62 -8.79 -6.62
C ASP A 69 -26.94 -9.23 -7.92
N TYR A 70 -25.60 -9.14 -7.89
CA TYR A 70 -24.73 -9.46 -9.02
C TYR A 70 -24.84 -10.94 -9.44
N PHE A 71 -25.24 -11.82 -8.52
CA PHE A 71 -25.38 -13.25 -8.75
C PHE A 71 -26.83 -13.67 -9.07
N GLN A 72 -27.75 -12.72 -9.28
CA GLN A 72 -29.12 -13.04 -9.71
C GLN A 72 -29.09 -13.88 -10.99
N GLY A 73 -29.49 -15.15 -10.87
CA GLY A 73 -29.55 -16.13 -11.96
C GLY A 73 -28.38 -17.13 -12.02
N LEU A 74 -27.40 -17.07 -11.12
CA LEU A 74 -26.41 -18.14 -10.92
C LEU A 74 -26.82 -19.05 -9.77
N SER A 75 -26.54 -20.35 -9.89
CA SER A 75 -26.63 -21.25 -8.73
C SER A 75 -25.58 -20.87 -7.68
N ALA A 76 -25.82 -21.24 -6.42
CA ALA A 76 -24.88 -20.95 -5.33
C ALA A 76 -23.47 -21.52 -5.60
N GLU A 77 -23.39 -22.68 -6.27
CA GLU A 77 -22.12 -23.30 -6.67
C GLU A 77 -21.39 -22.51 -7.76
N GLU A 78 -22.10 -22.01 -8.77
CA GLU A 78 -21.51 -21.20 -9.84
C GLU A 78 -21.11 -19.79 -9.36
N ALA A 79 -21.88 -19.21 -8.43
CA ALA A 79 -21.54 -17.95 -7.77
C ALA A 79 -20.23 -18.09 -6.98
N ALA A 80 -20.09 -19.17 -6.18
CA ALA A 80 -18.87 -19.47 -5.43
C ALA A 80 -17.67 -19.74 -6.36
N ALA A 81 -17.88 -20.44 -7.48
CA ALA A 81 -16.82 -20.68 -8.47
C ALA A 81 -16.35 -19.38 -9.14
N ARG A 82 -17.28 -18.46 -9.46
CA ARG A 82 -16.94 -17.14 -10.03
C ARG A 82 -16.18 -16.28 -9.03
N GLU A 83 -16.65 -16.21 -7.77
CA GLU A 83 -15.96 -15.52 -6.68
C GLU A 83 -14.56 -16.09 -6.45
N ALA A 84 -14.39 -17.42 -6.48
CA ALA A 84 -13.09 -18.07 -6.36
C ALA A 84 -12.14 -17.68 -7.51
N SER A 85 -12.62 -17.65 -8.75
CA SER A 85 -11.81 -17.27 -9.91
C SER A 85 -11.44 -15.77 -9.92
N GLU A 86 -12.34 -14.89 -9.47
CA GLU A 86 -12.07 -13.46 -9.31
C GLU A 86 -11.07 -13.20 -8.18
N ARG A 87 -11.20 -13.89 -7.03
CA ARG A 87 -10.21 -13.82 -5.94
C ARG A 87 -8.82 -14.29 -6.40
N GLN A 88 -8.75 -15.32 -7.25
CA GLN A 88 -7.49 -15.83 -7.81
C GLN A 88 -6.82 -14.84 -8.78
N THR A 89 -7.61 -14.16 -9.61
CA THR A 89 -7.10 -13.18 -10.58
C THR A 89 -6.86 -11.80 -9.96
N SER A 90 -7.53 -11.48 -8.85
CA SER A 90 -7.31 -10.31 -7.97
C SER A 90 -6.00 -10.38 -7.18
N ALA A 91 -5.07 -11.28 -7.52
CA ALA A 91 -3.71 -11.30 -6.97
C ALA A 91 -2.93 -9.97 -7.17
N GLY A 92 -3.45 -9.01 -7.94
CA GLY A 92 -2.95 -7.63 -7.96
C GLY A 92 -3.20 -6.82 -6.68
N TYR A 93 -4.15 -7.24 -5.83
CA TYR A 93 -4.39 -6.73 -4.48
C TYR A 93 -3.88 -7.67 -3.37
N ALA A 94 -3.21 -8.78 -3.73
CA ALA A 94 -2.36 -9.46 -2.77
C ALA A 94 -1.30 -8.44 -2.31
N GLN A 95 -1.19 -8.27 -0.99
CA GLN A 95 -0.37 -7.28 -0.30
C GLN A 95 0.81 -6.80 -1.13
N SER A 96 0.82 -5.49 -1.40
CA SER A 96 1.76 -4.87 -2.34
C SER A 96 3.19 -5.39 -2.15
N LYS A 97 3.93 -5.61 -3.24
CA LYS A 97 5.37 -5.91 -3.19
C LYS A 97 6.19 -4.89 -2.40
N HIS A 98 5.62 -3.73 -2.06
CA HIS A 98 6.21 -2.76 -1.13
C HIS A 98 6.37 -3.31 0.30
N GLN A 99 5.50 -4.23 0.73
CA GLN A 99 5.68 -4.97 1.99
C GLN A 99 6.89 -5.92 1.96
N ALA A 100 7.37 -6.31 0.77
CA ALA A 100 8.59 -7.11 0.65
C ALA A 100 9.89 -6.27 0.79
N TRP A 101 9.80 -4.94 0.74
CA TRP A 101 10.93 -4.03 1.00
C TRP A 101 11.04 -3.64 2.47
N ALA A 102 9.92 -3.64 3.19
CA ALA A 102 9.93 -3.64 4.64
C ALA A 102 10.39 -5.03 5.09
N GLY A 103 11.66 -5.15 5.46
CA GLY A 103 12.18 -6.39 6.05
C GLY A 103 11.37 -6.83 7.28
N PRO A 104 11.58 -8.05 7.78
CA PRO A 104 10.88 -8.54 8.95
C PRO A 104 11.13 -7.63 10.16
N GLY A 105 10.11 -6.96 10.68
CA GLY A 105 10.23 -6.05 11.81
C GLY A 105 8.98 -5.18 11.99
N ASP A 106 8.87 -4.57 13.16
CA ASP A 106 7.83 -3.60 13.54
C ASP A 106 8.05 -2.19 12.93
N GLY A 107 9.14 -2.01 12.18
CA GLY A 107 9.56 -0.74 11.60
C GLY A 107 10.25 0.21 12.59
N SER A 108 10.50 -0.20 13.83
CA SER A 108 11.13 0.63 14.86
C SER A 108 12.66 0.70 14.75
N ARG A 109 13.26 -0.28 14.07
CA ARG A 109 14.72 -0.44 13.93
C ARG A 109 15.18 -0.36 12.48
N SER A 110 16.37 0.18 12.26
CA SER A 110 16.98 0.21 10.91
C SER A 110 17.40 -1.19 10.44
N ARG A 111 17.57 -1.36 9.12
CA ARG A 111 17.98 -2.64 8.53
C ARG A 111 19.32 -3.16 9.07
N ASP A 112 20.24 -2.26 9.39
CA ASP A 112 21.54 -2.61 9.96
C ASP A 112 21.41 -3.07 11.42
N GLU A 113 20.49 -2.50 12.19
CA GLU A 113 20.15 -2.98 13.54
C GLU A 113 19.54 -4.39 13.48
N MET A 114 18.69 -4.68 12.51
CA MET A 114 18.11 -6.02 12.37
C MET A 114 19.16 -7.08 12.02
N ARG A 115 20.11 -6.75 11.13
CA ARG A 115 21.26 -7.62 10.84
C ARG A 115 22.16 -7.83 12.07
N ALA A 116 22.34 -6.79 12.89
CA ALA A 116 23.12 -6.87 14.11
C ALA A 116 22.43 -7.75 15.17
N LEU A 117 21.10 -7.67 15.31
CA LEU A 117 20.32 -8.54 16.20
C LEU A 117 20.38 -10.00 15.75
N ASP A 118 20.24 -10.25 14.44
CA ASP A 118 20.37 -11.60 13.86
C ASP A 118 21.78 -12.18 14.09
N ALA A 119 22.84 -11.37 13.95
CA ALA A 119 24.21 -11.77 14.26
C ALA A 119 24.42 -12.13 15.74
N LEU A 120 23.63 -11.56 16.65
CA LEU A 120 23.62 -11.91 18.08
C LEU A 120 22.60 -13.01 18.42
N GLY A 121 21.77 -13.45 17.47
CA GLY A 121 20.70 -14.42 17.67
C GLY A 121 19.55 -13.90 18.53
N LEU A 122 19.27 -12.60 18.47
CA LEU A 122 18.24 -11.94 19.26
C LEU A 122 17.00 -11.59 18.43
N GLU A 123 15.85 -11.54 19.09
CA GLU A 123 14.61 -11.13 18.46
C GLU A 123 14.58 -9.62 18.14
N PRO A 124 13.79 -9.20 17.13
CA PRO A 124 13.70 -7.81 16.71
C PRO A 124 13.22 -6.84 17.78
N ASP A 125 12.61 -7.32 18.86
CA ASP A 125 12.05 -6.55 19.99
C ASP A 125 12.96 -6.58 21.24
N ALA A 126 14.12 -7.24 21.19
CA ALA A 126 15.03 -7.38 22.32
C ALA A 126 15.42 -6.05 22.97
N GLU A 127 15.39 -5.99 24.31
CA GLU A 127 15.80 -4.83 25.08
C GLU A 127 17.33 -4.66 25.13
N PHE A 128 17.81 -3.42 25.35
CA PHE A 128 19.23 -3.10 25.32
C PHE A 128 20.05 -3.81 26.41
N ASP A 129 19.48 -4.07 27.58
CA ASP A 129 20.16 -4.81 28.64
C ASP A 129 20.38 -6.28 28.27
N LEU A 130 19.42 -6.90 27.57
CA LEU A 130 19.58 -8.24 27.00
C LEU A 130 20.68 -8.26 25.93
N ILE A 131 20.68 -7.28 25.01
CA ILE A 131 21.73 -7.11 23.99
C ILE A 131 23.12 -7.02 24.63
N ARG A 132 23.26 -6.25 25.72
CA ARG A 132 24.53 -6.11 26.44
C ARG A 132 24.94 -7.42 27.13
N ALA A 133 23.98 -8.16 27.70
CA ALA A 133 24.24 -9.43 28.36
C ALA A 133 24.68 -10.52 27.35
N THR A 134 24.00 -10.64 26.22
CA THR A 134 24.34 -11.62 25.18
C THR A 134 25.68 -11.29 24.53
N TRP A 135 25.96 -10.02 24.24
CA TRP A 135 27.26 -9.56 23.75
C TRP A 135 28.40 -9.98 24.69
N ARG A 136 28.27 -9.75 26.00
CA ARG A 136 29.29 -10.16 26.99
C ARG A 136 29.50 -11.67 27.01
N GLY A 137 28.41 -12.45 26.93
CA GLY A 137 28.46 -13.91 26.87
C GLY A 137 29.21 -14.41 25.63
N LEU A 138 28.83 -13.90 24.45
CA LEU A 138 29.44 -14.26 23.16
C LEU A 138 30.89 -13.78 23.05
N ALA A 139 31.20 -12.59 23.56
CA ALA A 139 32.56 -12.04 23.59
C ALA A 139 33.47 -12.89 24.46
N LYS A 140 33.01 -13.34 25.64
CA LYS A 140 33.77 -14.25 26.52
C LYS A 140 33.96 -15.62 25.87
N ALA A 141 32.92 -16.16 25.23
CA ALA A 141 33.01 -17.48 24.59
C ALA A 141 33.96 -17.52 23.38
N ASN A 142 34.12 -16.40 22.67
CA ASN A 142 34.93 -16.30 21.45
C ASN A 142 36.19 -15.44 21.63
N HIS A 143 36.58 -15.10 22.87
CA HIS A 143 37.73 -14.24 23.14
C HIS A 143 39.03 -14.89 22.64
N PRO A 144 39.95 -14.14 21.98
CA PRO A 144 41.21 -14.69 21.49
C PRO A 144 42.08 -15.31 22.59
N ASP A 145 42.01 -14.80 23.82
CA ASP A 145 42.75 -15.37 24.96
C ASP A 145 42.20 -16.72 25.44
N ILE A 146 40.89 -16.97 25.28
CA ILE A 146 40.25 -18.22 25.71
C ILE A 146 40.36 -19.28 24.62
N ARG A 147 40.35 -18.86 23.34
CA ARG A 147 40.48 -19.74 22.17
C ARG A 147 41.65 -19.28 21.28
N PRO A 148 42.90 -19.34 21.76
CA PRO A 148 44.05 -18.98 20.95
C PRO A 148 44.20 -20.01 19.82
N ASN A 149 44.28 -19.54 18.57
CA ASN A 149 44.42 -20.30 17.31
C ASN A 149 43.12 -20.81 16.65
N ASP A 150 41.95 -20.36 17.06
CA ASP A 150 40.68 -20.67 16.37
C ASP A 150 40.27 -19.52 15.41
N PRO A 151 40.45 -19.65 14.08
CA PRO A 151 40.10 -18.59 13.12
C PRO A 151 38.59 -18.35 13.05
N GLU A 152 37.76 -19.35 13.33
CA GLU A 152 36.31 -19.18 13.37
C GLU A 152 35.87 -18.39 14.61
N ALA A 153 36.52 -18.61 15.75
CA ALA A 153 36.27 -17.81 16.95
C ALA A 153 36.67 -16.33 16.73
N ALA A 154 37.81 -16.08 16.07
CA ALA A 154 38.26 -14.74 15.75
C ALA A 154 37.27 -13.98 14.84
N THR A 155 36.79 -14.64 13.78
CA THR A 155 35.79 -14.06 12.86
C THR A 155 34.46 -13.81 13.57
N LYS A 156 33.97 -14.75 14.37
CA LYS A 156 32.75 -14.58 15.18
C LYS A 156 32.90 -13.44 16.20
N PHE A 157 34.06 -13.31 16.84
CA PHE A 157 34.34 -12.23 17.79
C PHE A 157 34.28 -10.86 17.11
N GLN A 158 34.88 -10.71 15.93
CA GLN A 158 34.79 -9.48 15.13
C GLN A 158 33.34 -9.17 14.71
N GLN A 159 32.57 -10.19 14.28
CA GLN A 159 31.15 -10.03 13.94
C GLN A 159 30.33 -9.55 15.14
N VAL A 160 30.53 -10.16 16.32
CA VAL A 160 29.84 -9.80 17.56
C VAL A 160 30.20 -8.39 18.02
N GLN A 161 31.46 -7.97 17.88
CA GLN A 161 31.88 -6.60 18.17
C GLN A 161 31.21 -5.59 17.23
N ALA A 162 31.27 -5.83 15.92
CA ALA A 162 30.66 -4.95 14.92
C ALA A 162 29.13 -4.84 15.12
N ALA A 163 28.45 -5.94 15.41
CA ALA A 163 27.02 -5.96 15.71
C ALA A 163 26.68 -5.11 16.95
N TYR A 164 27.45 -5.24 18.04
CA TYR A 164 27.24 -4.45 19.25
C TYR A 164 27.48 -2.96 19.04
N GLU A 165 28.48 -2.57 18.24
CA GLU A 165 28.75 -1.16 17.93
C GLU A 165 27.59 -0.50 17.19
N VAL A 166 26.98 -1.19 16.22
CA VAL A 166 25.79 -0.70 15.50
C VAL A 166 24.62 -0.49 16.46
N LEU A 167 24.36 -1.46 17.33
CA LEU A 167 23.26 -1.38 18.30
C LEU A 167 23.49 -0.32 19.37
N ARG A 168 24.73 -0.16 19.84
CA ARG A 168 25.12 0.91 20.78
C ARG A 168 24.95 2.29 20.14
N ALA A 169 25.43 2.50 18.92
CA ALA A 169 25.29 3.77 18.22
C ALA A 169 23.81 4.09 17.90
N ALA A 170 22.98 3.09 17.62
CA ALA A 170 21.54 3.27 17.49
C ALA A 170 20.90 3.72 18.80
N GLU A 171 21.29 3.12 19.93
CA GLU A 171 20.79 3.49 21.25
C GLU A 171 21.20 4.90 21.69
N GLU A 172 22.46 5.28 21.42
CA GLU A 172 22.95 6.65 21.66
C GLU A 172 22.17 7.67 20.84
N ARG A 173 21.88 7.38 19.57
CA ARG A 173 21.03 8.25 18.72
C ARG A 173 19.60 8.37 19.24
N ARG A 174 19.03 7.29 19.80
CA ARG A 174 17.68 7.30 20.40
C ARG A 174 17.61 8.09 21.70
N SER A 175 18.68 8.02 22.51
CA SER A 175 18.75 8.64 23.83
C SER A 175 19.27 10.07 23.81
N TRP A 176 19.89 10.51 22.70
CA TRP A 176 20.37 11.89 22.54
C TRP A 176 19.22 12.91 22.63
N LYS A 177 19.41 13.90 23.50
CA LYS A 177 18.53 15.06 23.64
C LYS A 177 19.35 16.33 23.36
N PRO A 178 18.93 17.20 22.42
CA PRO A 178 19.56 18.51 22.28
C PRO A 178 19.23 19.37 23.50
N GLU A 179 20.22 20.13 23.98
CA GLU A 179 20.05 21.15 25.03
C GLU A 179 19.47 22.46 24.48
#